data_AF-A0A350P646-F1
#
_entry.id   AF-A0A350P646-F1
#
_cell.length_a   1.000
_cell.length_b   1.000
_cell.length_c   1.000
_cell.angle_alpha   90.00
_cell.angle_beta   90.00
_cell.angle_gamma   90.00
#
_symmetry.space_group_name_H-M   'P 1'
#
loop_
_entity.id
_entity.type
_entity.pdbx_description
1 polymer ?
#
loop_
_entity_poly.entity_id
_entity_poly.type
_entity_poly.pdbx_seq_one_letter_code
_entity_poly.pdbx_strand_id
1 'polypeptide(L)'
;MSEEEQQQELEIHVQDSDPKDELDSYTREVSQRVNKEKKKARDAEERASYLEQLAKQKDAELQQYKQYAVSQQSTVLEKEEEALTSKEAQVDDIYRKAFESGDPDLMSKATTLKNDVSIQKERLRVAKMRAGQGAQQAQSQVVEQPQAQPQAQPQAPKQIKPSDQAVEWAERNAWFDATGNSDSEEHNEASMWALFNHNMLAAQGVEVDSEEYYEKLDQSIKSKYPNLVNEQPVEQSEKQPSVQRVASAPSGRQKTQGKNGVKFTQSEMERALALKPHGEDDKAWLQKVAREKQKIEMRQTG
;
A
#
# COMPACT_ATOMS: atom_id res chain seq x y z
N MET A 1 12.13 -26.42 17.89
CA MET A 1 10.97 -26.52 18.80
C MET A 1 9.82 -26.96 17.94
N SER A 2 9.37 -28.19 18.17
CA SER A 2 8.35 -28.87 17.37
C SER A 2 6.98 -28.27 17.68
N GLU A 3 6.28 -27.82 16.65
CA GLU A 3 4.86 -27.45 16.73
C GLU A 3 4.06 -28.68 16.32
N GLU A 4 3.43 -29.34 17.29
CA GLU A 4 2.43 -30.39 17.06
C GLU A 4 1.16 -29.75 16.52
N GLU A 5 0.82 -30.09 15.28
CA GLU A 5 -0.50 -29.89 14.69
C GLU A 5 -1.54 -30.72 15.46
N GLN A 6 -2.43 -30.06 16.19
CA GLN A 6 -3.68 -30.69 16.62
C GLN A 6 -4.73 -30.51 15.53
N GLN A 7 -4.85 -31.53 14.69
CA GLN A 7 -6.05 -31.79 13.90
C GLN A 7 -7.18 -32.15 14.88
N GLN A 8 -8.29 -31.42 14.85
CA GLN A 8 -9.48 -31.75 15.63
C GLN A 8 -10.60 -32.14 14.65
N GLU A 9 -10.72 -33.44 14.46
CA GLU A 9 -11.81 -34.12 13.76
C GLU A 9 -13.06 -34.02 14.65
N LEU A 10 -14.13 -33.41 14.13
CA LEU A 10 -15.43 -33.32 14.82
C LEU A 10 -16.23 -34.58 14.52
N GLU A 11 -16.06 -35.59 15.36
CA GLU A 11 -16.95 -36.77 15.42
C GLU A 11 -18.22 -36.40 16.21
N ILE A 12 -19.36 -36.33 15.54
CA ILE A 12 -20.66 -36.08 16.17
C ILE A 12 -21.25 -37.42 16.59
N HIS A 13 -21.11 -37.75 17.88
CA HIS A 13 -21.76 -38.90 18.50
C HIS A 13 -23.15 -38.48 19.02
N VAL A 14 -24.20 -38.94 18.34
CA VAL A 14 -25.59 -38.77 18.83
C VAL A 14 -25.92 -39.95 19.72
N GLN A 15 -25.84 -39.74 21.03
CA GLN A 15 -26.32 -40.69 22.03
C GLN A 15 -27.55 -40.11 22.71
N ASP A 16 -28.68 -40.84 22.61
CA ASP A 16 -29.90 -40.56 23.38
C ASP A 16 -29.53 -40.47 24.87
N SER A 17 -29.51 -39.24 25.40
CA SER A 17 -29.28 -38.96 26.82
C SER A 17 -30.46 -38.19 27.38
N ASP A 18 -30.79 -38.46 28.65
CA ASP A 18 -31.92 -37.83 29.34
C ASP A 18 -31.83 -36.29 29.27
N PRO A 19 -32.95 -35.57 29.16
CA PRO A 19 -32.97 -34.10 29.00
C PRO A 19 -32.31 -33.30 30.15
N LYS A 20 -31.92 -33.95 31.26
CA LYS A 20 -31.09 -33.37 32.32
C LYS A 20 -29.59 -33.40 32.02
N ASP A 21 -29.11 -34.42 31.32
CA ASP A 21 -27.68 -34.60 30.99
C ASP A 21 -27.26 -33.69 29.83
N GLU A 22 -28.18 -33.40 28.90
CA GLU A 22 -28.02 -32.37 27.86
C GLU A 22 -27.86 -30.95 28.44
N LEU A 23 -28.56 -30.64 29.53
CA LEU A 23 -28.49 -29.32 30.17
C LEU A 23 -27.15 -29.11 30.91
N ASP A 24 -26.67 -30.16 31.58
CA ASP A 24 -25.39 -30.13 32.30
C ASP A 24 -24.19 -30.08 31.34
N SER A 25 -24.26 -30.82 30.22
CA SER A 25 -23.25 -30.78 29.16
C SER A 25 -23.21 -29.41 28.46
N TYR A 26 -24.35 -28.84 28.09
CA TYR A 26 -24.44 -27.48 27.54
C TYR A 26 -23.88 -26.42 28.48
N THR A 27 -24.20 -26.50 29.78
CA THR A 27 -23.67 -25.56 30.79
C THR A 27 -22.15 -25.64 30.92
N ARG A 28 -21.59 -26.85 30.80
CA ARG A 28 -20.14 -27.08 30.81
C ARG A 28 -19.47 -26.49 29.56
N GLU A 29 -20.03 -26.70 28.38
CA GLU A 29 -19.51 -26.14 27.12
C GLU A 29 -19.55 -24.61 27.09
N VAL A 30 -20.67 -24.01 27.52
CA VAL A 30 -20.80 -22.55 27.64
C VAL A 30 -19.78 -22.00 28.62
N SER A 31 -19.60 -22.64 29.79
CA SER A 31 -18.60 -22.24 30.78
C SER A 31 -17.17 -22.30 30.22
N GLN A 32 -16.85 -23.36 29.45
CA GLN A 32 -15.55 -23.48 28.79
C GLN A 32 -15.35 -22.40 27.72
N ARG A 33 -16.37 -22.10 26.90
CA ARG A 33 -16.32 -21.02 25.90
C ARG A 33 -16.14 -19.65 26.57
N VAL A 34 -16.90 -19.35 27.62
CA VAL A 34 -16.78 -18.10 28.39
C VAL A 34 -15.40 -17.98 29.02
N ASN A 35 -14.84 -19.06 29.56
CA ASN A 35 -13.48 -19.06 30.10
C ASN A 35 -12.42 -18.85 29.01
N LYS A 36 -12.58 -19.49 27.85
CA LYS A 36 -11.72 -19.29 26.67
C LYS A 36 -11.78 -17.85 26.18
N GLU A 37 -12.96 -17.25 26.14
CA GLU A 37 -13.17 -15.88 25.69
C GLU A 37 -12.61 -14.86 26.69
N LYS A 38 -12.80 -15.08 28.00
CA LYS A 38 -12.14 -14.29 29.06
C LYS A 38 -10.62 -14.38 28.97
N LYS A 39 -10.06 -15.57 28.69
CA LYS A 39 -8.62 -15.74 28.48
C LYS A 39 -8.16 -14.93 27.26
N LYS A 40 -8.84 -15.05 26.12
CA LYS A 40 -8.53 -14.27 24.92
C LYS A 40 -8.60 -12.76 25.15
N ALA A 41 -9.59 -12.29 25.92
CA ALA A 41 -9.72 -10.88 26.28
C ALA A 41 -8.55 -10.40 27.15
N ARG A 42 -8.13 -11.17 28.15
CA ARG A 42 -6.93 -10.87 28.95
C ARG A 42 -5.65 -10.88 28.13
N ASP A 43 -5.46 -11.90 27.30
CA ASP A 43 -4.29 -11.99 26.42
C ASP A 43 -4.23 -10.80 25.44
N ALA A 44 -5.39 -10.33 24.96
CA ALA A 44 -5.50 -9.15 24.12
C ALA A 44 -5.19 -7.85 24.88
N GLU A 45 -5.67 -7.73 26.12
CA GLU A 45 -5.39 -6.57 27.01
C GLU A 45 -3.90 -6.49 27.38
N GLU A 46 -3.28 -7.62 27.73
CA GLU A 46 -1.84 -7.72 27.97
C GLU A 46 -1.04 -7.32 26.73
N ARG A 47 -1.43 -7.83 25.54
CA ARG A 47 -0.79 -7.44 24.28
C ARG A 47 -0.96 -5.95 23.98
N ALA A 48 -2.14 -5.39 24.22
CA ALA A 48 -2.40 -3.97 24.00
C ALA A 48 -1.53 -3.09 24.92
N SER A 49 -1.49 -3.42 26.21
CA SER A 49 -0.65 -2.70 27.19
C SER A 49 0.84 -2.80 26.87
N TYR A 50 1.32 -3.96 26.42
CA TYR A 50 2.69 -4.14 25.97
C TYR A 50 3.03 -3.27 24.75
N LEU A 51 2.14 -3.23 23.75
CA LEU A 51 2.31 -2.40 22.56
C LEU A 51 2.30 -0.91 22.91
N GLU A 52 1.46 -0.48 23.85
CA GLU A 52 1.43 0.91 24.33
C GLU A 52 2.75 1.29 25.02
N GLN A 53 3.28 0.40 25.87
CA GLN A 53 4.58 0.61 26.51
C GLN A 53 5.72 0.68 25.49
N LEU A 54 5.72 -0.21 24.50
CA LEU A 54 6.69 -0.20 23.42
C LEU A 54 6.60 1.08 22.58
N ALA A 55 5.39 1.54 22.26
CA ALA A 55 5.18 2.79 21.55
C ALA A 55 5.74 3.98 22.34
N LYS A 56 5.45 4.08 23.64
CA LYS A 56 6.01 5.11 24.52
C LYS A 56 7.54 5.07 24.57
N GLN A 57 8.13 3.87 24.63
CA GLN A 57 9.58 3.70 24.60
C GLN A 57 10.17 4.18 23.27
N LYS A 58 9.53 3.85 22.15
CA LYS A 58 9.96 4.26 20.82
C LYS A 58 9.81 5.77 20.59
N ASP A 59 8.75 6.37 21.09
CA ASP A 59 8.56 7.82 21.05
C ASP A 59 9.64 8.55 21.85
N ALA A 60 9.98 8.05 23.05
CA ALA A 60 11.07 8.59 23.85
C ALA A 60 12.44 8.46 23.13
N GLU A 61 12.72 7.31 22.52
CA GLU A 61 13.92 7.06 21.72
C GLU A 61 14.01 8.02 20.52
N LEU A 62 12.90 8.22 19.80
CA LEU A 62 12.82 9.16 18.68
C LEU A 62 13.04 10.60 19.12
N GLN A 63 12.49 11.01 20.27
CA GLN A 63 12.73 12.35 20.82
C GLN A 63 14.21 12.55 21.18
N GLN A 64 14.84 11.57 21.81
CA GLN A 64 16.27 11.61 22.10
C GLN A 64 17.11 11.70 20.82
N TYR A 65 16.77 10.91 19.80
CA TYR A 65 17.48 10.95 18.51
C TYR A 65 17.34 12.32 17.82
N LYS A 66 16.14 12.92 17.84
CA LYS A 66 15.92 14.27 17.31
C LYS A 66 16.77 15.32 18.03
N GLN A 67 16.82 15.26 19.37
CA GLN A 67 17.67 16.17 20.15
C GLN A 67 19.16 15.99 19.83
N TYR A 68 19.61 14.74 19.71
CA TYR A 68 20.98 14.42 19.33
C TYR A 68 21.34 14.93 17.93
N ALA A 69 20.43 14.79 16.97
CA ALA A 69 20.64 15.29 15.62
C ALA A 69 20.79 16.82 15.58
N VAL A 70 19.94 17.54 16.33
CA VAL A 70 20.01 19.00 16.45
C VAL A 70 21.32 19.44 17.13
N SER A 71 21.73 18.76 18.21
CA SER A 71 22.97 19.11 18.92
C SER A 71 24.20 18.83 18.06
N GLN A 72 24.26 17.68 17.38
CA GLN A 72 25.32 17.38 16.41
C GLN A 72 25.42 18.45 15.33
N GLN A 73 24.29 18.86 14.77
CA GLN A 73 24.27 19.88 13.73
C GLN A 73 24.82 21.22 14.23
N SER A 74 24.49 21.63 15.47
CA SER A 74 25.09 22.82 16.10
C SER A 74 26.60 22.68 16.24
N THR A 75 27.09 21.55 16.77
CA THR A 75 28.52 21.31 16.96
C THR A 75 29.30 21.33 15.64
N VAL A 76 28.73 20.80 14.55
CA VAL A 76 29.37 20.86 13.23
C VAL A 76 29.49 22.30 12.75
N LEU A 77 28.42 23.08 12.86
CA LEU A 77 28.41 24.49 12.45
C LEU A 77 29.36 25.36 13.31
N GLU A 78 29.51 25.06 14.59
CA GLU A 78 30.48 25.70 15.49
C GLU A 78 31.92 25.37 15.08
N LYS A 79 32.24 24.10 14.81
CA LYS A 79 33.58 23.71 14.32
C LYS A 79 33.92 24.33 12.97
N GLU A 80 32.94 24.47 12.08
CA GLU A 80 33.12 25.18 10.82
C GLU A 80 33.41 26.68 11.05
N GLU A 81 32.76 27.31 12.02
CA GLU A 81 33.03 28.71 12.39
C GLU A 81 34.45 28.91 12.92
N GLU A 82 34.88 28.03 13.83
CA GLU A 82 36.24 28.04 14.37
C GLU A 82 37.28 27.87 13.24
N ALA A 83 37.03 26.95 12.31
CA ALA A 83 37.89 26.71 11.17
C ALA A 83 37.96 27.93 10.22
N LEU A 84 36.83 28.59 9.97
CA LEU A 84 36.79 29.82 9.16
C LEU A 84 37.49 30.99 9.85
N THR A 85 37.33 31.13 11.17
CA THR A 85 38.02 32.17 11.96
C THR A 85 39.53 31.95 11.94
N SER A 86 40.00 30.71 12.04
CA SER A 86 41.42 30.38 11.90
C SER A 86 41.94 30.71 10.49
N LYS A 87 41.18 30.38 9.43
CA LYS A 87 41.53 30.73 8.05
C LYS A 87 41.58 32.24 7.84
N GLU A 88 40.64 32.99 8.41
CA GLU A 88 40.62 34.45 8.35
C GLU A 88 41.89 35.06 8.96
N ALA A 89 42.28 34.60 10.16
CA ALA A 89 43.50 35.04 10.81
C ALA A 89 44.76 34.73 9.98
N GLN A 90 44.81 33.56 9.33
CA GLN A 90 45.91 33.19 8.42
C GLN A 90 45.96 34.07 7.18
N VAL A 91 44.81 34.34 6.57
CA VAL A 91 44.71 35.21 5.38
C VAL A 91 45.08 36.65 5.71
N ASP A 92 44.67 37.16 6.88
CA ASP A 92 45.04 38.50 7.35
C ASP A 92 46.55 38.61 7.61
N ASP A 93 47.19 37.55 8.13
CA ASP A 93 48.65 37.51 8.28
C ASP A 93 49.38 37.49 6.92
N ILE A 94 48.88 36.70 5.96
CA ILE A 94 49.40 36.69 4.58
C ILE A 94 49.26 38.08 3.96
N TYR A 95 48.10 38.73 4.12
CA TYR A 95 47.87 40.08 3.60
C TYR A 95 48.84 41.10 4.22
N ARG A 96 49.06 41.03 5.55
CA ARG A 96 50.01 41.91 6.24
C ARG A 96 51.42 41.72 5.72
N LYS A 97 51.88 40.46 5.58
CA LYS A 97 53.20 40.13 5.02
C LYS A 97 53.34 40.61 3.57
N ALA A 98 52.29 40.46 2.76
CA ALA A 98 52.28 40.94 1.38
C ALA A 98 52.44 42.47 1.28
N PHE A 99 51.76 43.18 2.18
CA PHE A 99 51.85 44.64 2.28
C PHE A 99 53.25 45.08 2.72
N GLU A 100 53.83 44.41 3.72
CA GLU A 100 55.19 44.68 4.20
C GLU A 100 56.27 44.36 3.16
N SER A 101 56.08 43.30 2.36
CA SER A 101 57.01 42.92 1.29
C SER A 101 56.85 43.74 0.01
N GLY A 102 55.77 44.52 -0.12
CA GLY A 102 55.47 45.31 -1.32
C GLY A 102 55.22 44.44 -2.56
N ASP A 103 54.73 43.20 -2.39
CA ASP A 103 54.47 42.26 -3.48
C ASP A 103 53.00 42.37 -3.95
N PRO A 104 52.73 43.02 -5.10
CA PRO A 104 51.37 43.24 -5.58
C PRO A 104 50.64 41.94 -5.96
N ASP A 105 51.35 40.92 -6.42
CA ASP A 105 50.74 39.63 -6.78
C ASP A 105 50.27 38.88 -5.53
N LEU A 106 51.07 38.93 -4.46
CA LEU A 106 50.73 38.32 -3.18
C LEU A 106 49.59 39.05 -2.49
N MET A 107 49.54 40.39 -2.59
CA MET A 107 48.41 41.21 -2.10
C MET A 107 47.11 40.88 -2.83
N SER A 108 47.14 40.74 -4.17
CA SER A 108 45.97 40.37 -4.97
C SER A 108 45.42 38.99 -4.58
N LYS A 109 46.31 37.99 -4.41
CA LYS A 109 45.94 36.66 -3.94
C LYS A 109 45.36 36.67 -2.53
N ALA A 110 45.98 37.39 -1.60
CA ALA A 110 45.48 37.51 -0.23
C ALA A 110 44.09 38.17 -0.19
N THR A 111 43.86 39.19 -1.02
CA THR A 111 42.55 39.84 -1.16
C THR A 111 41.49 38.88 -1.69
N THR A 112 41.84 38.04 -2.68
CA THR A 112 40.95 37.01 -3.21
C THR A 112 40.59 35.98 -2.13
N LEU A 113 41.59 35.49 -1.39
CA LEU A 113 41.37 34.55 -0.28
C LEU A 113 40.49 35.17 0.82
N LYS A 114 40.65 36.46 1.11
CA LYS A 114 39.83 37.17 2.09
C LYS A 114 38.37 37.25 1.65
N ASN A 115 38.12 37.51 0.37
CA ASN A 115 36.77 37.48 -0.20
C ASN A 115 36.16 36.07 -0.14
N ASP A 116 36.94 35.03 -0.46
CA ASP A 116 36.47 33.65 -0.39
C ASP A 116 36.08 33.25 1.04
N VAL A 117 36.91 33.59 2.03
CA VAL A 117 36.60 33.37 3.46
C VAL A 117 35.35 34.14 3.87
N SER A 118 35.18 35.38 3.40
CA SER A 118 33.99 36.20 3.68
C SER A 118 32.70 35.57 3.11
N ILE A 119 32.77 35.03 1.89
CA ILE A 119 31.65 34.30 1.28
C ILE A 119 31.33 33.03 2.08
N GLN A 120 32.34 32.28 2.53
CA GLN A 120 32.14 31.10 3.36
C GLN A 120 31.48 31.45 4.71
N LYS A 121 31.87 32.56 5.34
CA LYS A 121 31.24 33.05 6.58
C LYS A 121 29.78 33.43 6.37
N GLU A 122 29.42 34.10 5.26
CA GLU A 122 28.01 34.39 4.99
C GLU A 122 27.19 33.12 4.72
N ARG A 123 27.76 32.14 3.99
CA ARG A 123 27.11 30.83 3.82
C ARG A 123 26.88 30.13 5.15
N LEU A 124 27.86 30.15 6.05
CA LEU A 124 27.74 29.58 7.38
C LEU A 124 26.68 30.33 8.21
N ARG A 125 26.62 31.67 8.11
CA ARG A 125 25.59 32.50 8.75
C ARG A 125 24.19 32.09 8.30
N VAL A 126 23.99 31.93 6.99
CA VAL A 126 22.72 31.45 6.41
C VAL A 126 22.40 30.03 6.87
N ALA A 127 23.40 29.13 6.93
CA ALA A 127 23.21 27.77 7.43
C ALA A 127 22.78 27.75 8.91
N LYS A 128 23.40 28.57 9.76
CA LYS A 128 23.01 28.74 11.17
C LYS A 128 21.61 29.32 11.32
N MET A 129 21.24 30.32 10.52
CA MET A 129 19.86 30.86 10.53
C MET A 129 18.83 29.79 10.15
N ARG A 130 19.11 28.98 9.11
CA ARG A 130 18.23 27.88 8.72
C ARG A 130 18.13 26.79 9.79
N ALA A 131 19.25 26.43 10.42
CA ALA A 131 19.27 25.48 11.52
C ALA A 131 18.44 25.98 12.72
N GLY A 132 18.55 27.27 13.06
CA GLY A 132 17.74 27.90 14.11
C GLY A 132 16.24 27.91 13.80
N GLN A 133 15.85 28.20 12.55
CA GLN A 133 14.45 28.16 12.11
C GLN A 133 13.88 26.73 12.12
N GLY A 134 14.67 25.75 11.67
CA GLY A 134 14.28 24.34 11.70
C GLY A 134 14.11 23.81 13.13
N ALA A 135 14.95 24.24 14.08
CA ALA A 135 14.82 23.90 15.48
C ALA A 135 13.54 24.50 16.12
N GLN A 136 13.17 25.73 15.75
CA GLN A 136 11.93 26.36 16.20
C GLN A 136 10.68 25.66 15.63
N GLN A 137 10.67 25.32 14.34
CA GLN A 137 9.57 24.53 13.76
C GLN A 137 9.48 23.12 14.36
N ALA A 138 10.61 22.48 14.65
CA ALA A 138 10.62 21.18 15.32
C ALA A 138 10.09 21.26 16.75
N GLN A 139 10.35 22.34 17.49
CA GLN A 139 9.76 22.55 18.83
C GLN A 139 8.27 22.93 18.77
N SER A 140 7.81 23.66 17.74
CA SER A 140 6.39 23.94 17.55
C SER A 140 5.56 22.71 17.16
N GLN A 141 6.19 21.64 16.66
CA GLN A 141 5.53 20.35 16.42
C GLN A 141 5.60 19.39 17.62
N VAL A 142 6.20 19.79 18.75
CA VAL A 142 6.31 18.94 19.96
C VAL A 142 5.11 19.11 20.91
N VAL A 143 4.18 20.03 20.62
CA VAL A 143 2.84 20.06 21.24
C VAL A 143 1.75 19.90 20.19
N GLU A 144 1.91 18.91 19.33
CA GLU A 144 0.76 18.12 18.92
C GLU A 144 1.25 16.68 18.94
N GLN A 145 1.22 16.10 20.15
CA GLN A 145 0.89 14.69 20.24
C GLN A 145 -0.29 14.53 19.27
N PRO A 146 -0.27 13.64 18.26
CA PRO A 146 -1.49 13.02 17.86
C PRO A 146 -1.95 12.31 19.14
N GLN A 147 -2.65 13.05 20.00
CA GLN A 147 -3.70 12.49 20.81
C GLN A 147 -4.38 11.56 19.83
N ALA A 148 -4.44 10.27 20.14
CA ALA A 148 -5.22 9.33 19.38
C ALA A 148 -6.58 10.01 19.23
N GLN A 149 -6.80 10.68 18.10
CA GLN A 149 -8.12 11.03 17.69
C GLN A 149 -8.75 9.65 17.63
N PRO A 150 -9.88 9.41 18.33
CA PRO A 150 -10.70 8.29 17.93
C PRO A 150 -10.82 8.45 16.44
N GLN A 151 -10.25 7.47 15.72
CA GLN A 151 -10.15 7.40 14.28
C GLN A 151 -11.37 8.12 13.76
N ALA A 152 -11.17 9.33 13.23
CA ALA A 152 -12.27 10.02 12.59
C ALA A 152 -12.72 8.98 11.58
N GLN A 153 -13.92 8.43 11.79
CA GLN A 153 -14.64 7.74 10.74
C GLN A 153 -14.37 8.59 9.51
N PRO A 154 -13.90 8.02 8.39
CA PRO A 154 -13.81 8.77 7.15
C PRO A 154 -15.14 9.52 7.08
N GLN A 155 -15.08 10.87 7.06
CA GLN A 155 -16.28 11.67 6.95
C GLN A 155 -17.04 11.01 5.83
N ALA A 156 -18.21 10.44 6.16
CA ALA A 156 -19.02 9.78 5.17
C ALA A 156 -19.07 10.78 4.02
N PRO A 157 -18.60 10.42 2.81
CA PRO A 157 -18.68 11.32 1.69
C PRO A 157 -20.11 11.84 1.72
N LYS A 158 -20.28 13.17 1.77
CA LYS A 158 -21.61 13.78 1.67
C LYS A 158 -22.30 12.96 0.59
N GLN A 159 -23.38 12.27 0.93
CA GLN A 159 -24.12 11.49 -0.05
C GLN A 159 -24.66 12.51 -1.04
N ILE A 160 -23.84 12.80 -2.05
CA ILE A 160 -24.29 13.35 -3.31
C ILE A 160 -25.30 12.29 -3.71
N LYS A 161 -26.58 12.68 -3.70
CA LYS A 161 -27.61 11.78 -4.19
C LYS A 161 -27.16 11.31 -5.57
N PRO A 162 -27.20 10.01 -5.87
CA PRO A 162 -26.87 9.55 -7.21
C PRO A 162 -27.74 10.33 -8.19
N SER A 163 -27.14 10.78 -9.29
CA SER A 163 -27.90 11.41 -10.37
C SER A 163 -28.90 10.40 -10.93
N ASP A 164 -29.97 10.91 -11.55
CA ASP A 164 -31.00 10.03 -12.15
C ASP A 164 -30.36 9.05 -13.16
N GLN A 165 -29.35 9.51 -13.91
CA GLN A 165 -28.56 8.68 -14.83
C GLN A 165 -27.74 7.59 -14.13
N ALA A 166 -27.17 7.87 -12.96
CA ALA A 166 -26.44 6.87 -12.19
C ALA A 166 -27.38 5.78 -11.63
N VAL A 167 -28.60 6.16 -11.25
CA VAL A 167 -29.63 5.21 -10.81
C VAL A 167 -30.07 4.33 -11.98
N GLU A 168 -30.42 4.93 -13.12
CA GLU A 168 -30.83 4.18 -14.34
C GLU A 168 -29.73 3.22 -14.82
N TRP A 169 -28.48 3.67 -14.80
CA TRP A 169 -27.34 2.83 -15.18
C TRP A 169 -27.15 1.63 -14.23
N ALA A 170 -27.28 1.84 -12.92
CA ALA A 170 -27.19 0.77 -11.93
C ALA A 170 -28.36 -0.22 -12.04
N GLU A 171 -29.58 0.26 -12.30
CA GLU A 171 -30.76 -0.58 -12.53
C GLU A 171 -30.62 -1.45 -13.79
N ARG A 172 -30.03 -0.90 -14.86
CA ARG A 172 -29.72 -1.64 -16.09
C ARG A 172 -28.63 -2.70 -15.90
N ASN A 173 -27.71 -2.48 -14.96
CA ASN A 173 -26.58 -3.34 -14.68
C ASN A 173 -26.76 -4.05 -13.33
N ALA A 174 -27.66 -5.04 -13.28
CA ALA A 174 -27.98 -5.79 -12.06
C ALA A 174 -26.79 -6.53 -11.41
N TRP A 175 -25.68 -6.69 -12.14
CA TRP A 175 -24.42 -7.24 -11.61
C TRP A 175 -23.61 -6.21 -10.80
N PHE A 176 -23.89 -4.91 -10.96
CA PHE A 176 -23.16 -3.83 -10.31
C PHE A 176 -23.64 -3.63 -8.86
N ASP A 177 -22.70 -3.72 -7.92
CA ASP A 177 -22.91 -3.38 -6.52
C ASP A 177 -21.80 -2.43 -6.05
N ALA A 178 -22.17 -1.19 -5.75
CA ALA A 178 -21.25 -0.17 -5.25
C ALA A 178 -20.64 -0.51 -3.87
N THR A 179 -21.24 -1.44 -3.12
CA THR A 179 -20.75 -1.89 -1.81
C THR A 179 -19.74 -3.03 -1.90
N GLY A 180 -19.65 -3.70 -3.06
CA GLY A 180 -18.75 -4.84 -3.27
C GLY A 180 -19.09 -6.07 -2.44
N ASN A 181 -20.37 -6.27 -2.10
CA ASN A 181 -20.86 -7.41 -1.31
C ASN A 181 -21.80 -8.31 -2.12
N SER A 182 -21.60 -8.38 -3.43
CA SER A 182 -22.32 -9.32 -4.28
C SER A 182 -21.98 -10.76 -3.90
N ASP A 183 -22.95 -11.66 -3.97
CA ASP A 183 -22.75 -13.09 -3.71
C ASP A 183 -21.82 -13.75 -4.76
N SER A 184 -21.61 -13.09 -5.90
CA SER A 184 -20.73 -13.53 -6.98
C SER A 184 -19.39 -12.79 -6.95
N GLU A 185 -18.29 -13.53 -6.85
CA GLU A 185 -16.92 -12.99 -6.96
C GLU A 185 -16.72 -12.24 -8.29
N GLU A 186 -17.28 -12.75 -9.39
CA GLU A 186 -17.22 -12.10 -10.70
C GLU A 186 -17.95 -10.75 -10.72
N HIS A 187 -19.10 -10.64 -10.04
CA HIS A 187 -19.84 -9.37 -9.91
C HIS A 187 -19.08 -8.36 -9.03
N ASN A 188 -18.44 -8.82 -7.96
CA ASN A 188 -17.59 -7.95 -7.12
C ASN A 188 -16.39 -7.41 -7.90
N GLU A 189 -15.70 -8.28 -8.64
CA GLU A 189 -14.58 -7.86 -9.48
C GLU A 189 -15.01 -6.90 -10.59
N ALA A 190 -16.14 -7.17 -11.24
CA ALA A 190 -16.70 -6.29 -12.25
C ALA A 190 -17.11 -4.94 -11.66
N SER A 191 -17.69 -4.92 -10.46
CA SER A 191 -18.07 -3.69 -9.75
C SER A 191 -16.86 -2.85 -9.38
N MET A 192 -15.78 -3.48 -8.87
CA MET A 192 -14.51 -2.80 -8.63
C MET A 192 -13.90 -2.24 -9.93
N TRP A 193 -13.99 -2.99 -11.02
CA TRP A 193 -13.52 -2.53 -12.32
C TRP A 193 -14.31 -1.33 -12.85
N ALA A 194 -15.63 -1.32 -12.67
CA ALA A 194 -16.49 -0.19 -13.01
C ALA A 194 -16.12 1.05 -12.18
N LEU A 195 -15.96 0.90 -10.86
CA LEU A 195 -15.53 1.99 -9.97
C LEU A 195 -14.14 2.52 -10.33
N PHE A 196 -13.21 1.64 -10.70
CA PHE A 196 -11.90 2.05 -11.17
C PHE A 196 -11.99 2.91 -12.45
N ASN A 197 -12.79 2.47 -13.42
CA ASN A 197 -13.00 3.20 -14.66
C ASN A 197 -13.75 4.53 -14.46
N HIS A 198 -14.72 4.58 -13.54
CA HIS A 198 -15.36 5.82 -13.12
C HIS A 198 -14.32 6.86 -12.68
N ASN A 199 -13.41 6.47 -11.77
CA ASN A 199 -12.36 7.36 -11.28
C ASN A 199 -11.41 7.80 -12.39
N MET A 200 -11.07 6.92 -13.33
CA MET A 200 -10.23 7.24 -14.48
C MET A 200 -10.91 8.21 -15.46
N LEU A 201 -12.20 8.01 -15.75
CA LEU A 201 -12.98 8.88 -16.65
C LEU A 201 -13.22 10.25 -16.01
N ALA A 202 -13.54 10.30 -14.72
CA ALA A 202 -13.68 11.54 -13.96
C ALA A 202 -12.35 12.31 -13.92
N ALA A 203 -11.22 11.62 -13.72
CA ALA A 203 -9.89 12.23 -13.75
C ALA A 203 -9.50 12.78 -15.14
N GLN A 204 -10.01 12.17 -16.21
CA GLN A 204 -9.85 12.67 -17.58
C GLN A 204 -10.75 13.88 -17.89
N GLY A 205 -11.60 14.29 -16.94
CA GLY A 205 -12.52 15.41 -17.10
C GLY A 205 -13.78 15.07 -17.89
N VAL A 206 -14.11 13.78 -18.04
CA VAL A 206 -15.39 13.37 -18.63
C VAL A 206 -16.50 13.65 -17.62
N GLU A 207 -17.56 14.34 -18.04
CA GLU A 207 -18.68 14.68 -17.17
C GLU A 207 -19.44 13.42 -16.74
N VAL A 208 -19.53 13.18 -15.44
CA VAL A 208 -20.07 11.92 -14.85
C VAL A 208 -21.55 11.69 -15.18
N ASP A 209 -22.30 12.74 -15.49
CA ASP A 209 -23.74 12.66 -15.82
C ASP A 209 -24.03 12.72 -17.33
N SER A 210 -22.99 12.61 -18.18
CA SER A 210 -23.15 12.62 -19.63
C SER A 210 -23.40 11.23 -20.20
N GLU A 211 -24.12 11.15 -21.32
CA GLU A 211 -24.31 9.90 -22.07
C GLU A 211 -22.96 9.32 -22.55
N GLU A 212 -22.04 10.18 -22.98
CA GLU A 212 -20.67 9.80 -23.39
C GLU A 212 -19.90 9.10 -22.25
N TYR A 213 -20.11 9.52 -21.00
CA TYR A 213 -19.50 8.88 -19.84
C TYR A 213 -19.98 7.44 -19.66
N TYR A 214 -21.29 7.20 -19.72
CA TYR A 214 -21.85 5.86 -19.53
C TYR A 214 -21.55 4.93 -20.71
N GLU A 215 -21.48 5.46 -21.94
CA GLU A 215 -21.02 4.68 -23.11
C GLU A 215 -19.58 4.20 -22.94
N LYS A 216 -18.65 5.08 -22.52
CA LYS A 216 -17.25 4.73 -22.29
C LYS A 216 -17.09 3.75 -21.13
N LEU A 217 -17.87 3.94 -20.06
CA LEU A 217 -17.90 3.04 -18.91
C LEU A 217 -18.35 1.64 -19.33
N ASP A 218 -19.45 1.54 -20.07
CA ASP A 218 -19.99 0.27 -20.58
C ASP A 218 -19.02 -0.42 -21.55
N GLN A 219 -18.35 0.33 -22.44
CA GLN A 219 -17.34 -0.22 -23.33
C GLN A 219 -16.15 -0.82 -22.56
N SER A 220 -15.66 -0.13 -21.52
CA SER A 220 -14.56 -0.61 -20.69
C SER A 220 -14.93 -1.85 -19.88
N ILE A 221 -16.16 -1.91 -19.39
CA ILE A 221 -16.68 -3.08 -18.68
C ILE A 221 -16.86 -4.24 -19.67
N LYS A 222 -17.50 -4.01 -20.83
CA LYS A 222 -17.71 -5.04 -21.87
C LYS A 222 -16.41 -5.61 -22.41
N SER A 223 -15.34 -4.82 -22.48
CA SER A 223 -14.02 -5.28 -22.89
C SER A 223 -13.44 -6.35 -21.96
N LYS A 224 -13.75 -6.28 -20.66
CA LYS A 224 -13.20 -7.20 -19.65
C LYS A 224 -14.20 -8.29 -19.23
N TYR A 225 -15.48 -7.93 -19.17
CA TYR A 225 -16.60 -8.77 -18.77
C TYR A 225 -17.71 -8.75 -19.84
N PRO A 226 -17.46 -9.35 -21.02
CA PRO A 226 -18.40 -9.31 -22.13
C PRO A 226 -19.74 -10.00 -21.84
N ASN A 227 -19.77 -10.93 -20.87
CA ASN A 227 -20.96 -11.71 -20.52
C ASN A 227 -21.87 -11.03 -19.49
N LEU A 228 -21.43 -9.91 -18.88
CA LEU A 228 -22.19 -9.20 -17.84
C LEU A 228 -23.05 -8.06 -18.39
N VAL A 229 -22.69 -7.52 -19.55
CA VAL A 229 -23.43 -6.42 -20.18
C VAL A 229 -24.60 -7.00 -20.98
N ASN A 230 -25.83 -6.77 -20.51
CA ASN A 230 -27.04 -7.15 -21.24
C ASN A 230 -27.08 -6.44 -22.60
N GLU A 231 -27.21 -7.22 -23.69
CA GLU A 231 -27.59 -6.69 -25.01
C GLU A 231 -29.07 -6.26 -24.96
N GLN A 232 -29.32 -4.96 -24.80
CA GLN A 232 -30.51 -4.35 -25.39
C GLN A 232 -30.15 -3.90 -26.82
N PRO A 233 -31.07 -4.02 -27.78
CA PRO A 233 -30.80 -3.79 -29.18
C PRO A 233 -30.50 -2.29 -29.37
N VAL A 234 -29.26 -1.99 -29.72
CA VAL A 234 -28.88 -0.66 -30.20
C VAL A 234 -29.64 -0.43 -31.50
N GLU A 235 -30.61 0.48 -31.50
CA GLU A 235 -31.15 0.99 -32.74
C GLU A 235 -29.98 1.49 -33.59
N GLN A 236 -29.96 1.01 -34.84
CA GLN A 236 -28.89 1.23 -35.80
C GLN A 236 -28.61 2.72 -35.99
N SER A 237 -27.55 3.22 -35.36
CA SER A 237 -26.80 4.36 -35.87
C SER A 237 -25.80 3.83 -36.89
N GLU A 238 -26.21 3.93 -38.15
CA GLU A 238 -25.43 3.59 -39.32
C GLU A 238 -24.07 4.32 -39.36
N LYS A 239 -23.14 3.65 -40.05
CA LYS A 239 -21.86 4.12 -40.62
C LYS A 239 -20.62 3.86 -39.76
N GLN A 240 -19.95 2.74 -40.06
CA GLN A 240 -18.58 2.76 -40.60
C GLN A 240 -18.33 1.54 -41.50
N PRO A 241 -17.48 1.65 -42.54
CA PRO A 241 -17.49 0.74 -43.69
C PRO A 241 -16.84 -0.61 -43.41
N SER A 242 -17.44 -1.63 -44.02
CA SER A 242 -16.98 -3.01 -44.08
C SER A 242 -15.61 -3.13 -44.75
N VAL A 243 -14.61 -3.60 -44.02
CA VAL A 243 -13.39 -4.15 -44.63
C VAL A 243 -13.52 -5.67 -44.71
N GLN A 244 -13.67 -6.08 -45.97
CA GLN A 244 -13.59 -7.40 -46.57
C GLN A 244 -12.70 -8.41 -45.83
N ARG A 245 -13.30 -9.55 -45.41
CA ARG A 245 -12.54 -10.75 -45.01
C ARG A 245 -12.21 -11.56 -46.26
N VAL A 246 -10.96 -11.95 -46.38
CA VAL A 246 -10.51 -12.99 -47.32
C VAL A 246 -10.32 -14.28 -46.53
N ALA A 247 -10.97 -15.34 -46.99
CA ALA A 247 -11.01 -16.64 -46.35
C ALA A 247 -9.69 -17.42 -46.51
N SER A 248 -9.42 -18.32 -45.56
CA SER A 248 -9.22 -19.74 -45.89
C SER A 248 -9.48 -20.62 -44.67
N ALA A 249 -10.23 -21.68 -44.91
CA ALA A 249 -10.65 -22.72 -43.98
C ALA A 249 -9.54 -23.78 -43.79
N PRO A 250 -9.85 -25.01 -43.34
CA PRO A 250 -10.09 -25.42 -41.96
C PRO A 250 -9.05 -26.48 -41.52
N SER A 251 -8.89 -26.71 -40.22
CA SER A 251 -8.41 -28.02 -39.76
C SER A 251 -8.85 -28.30 -38.34
N GLY A 252 -9.82 -29.21 -38.23
CA GLY A 252 -10.11 -29.86 -36.97
C GLY A 252 -8.93 -30.75 -36.56
N ARG A 253 -8.69 -30.82 -35.25
CA ARG A 253 -8.17 -32.05 -34.64
C ARG A 253 -8.58 -32.12 -33.18
N GLN A 254 -9.68 -32.82 -32.95
CA GLN A 254 -10.01 -33.47 -31.69
C GLN A 254 -8.88 -34.48 -31.36
N LYS A 255 -8.03 -34.22 -30.36
CA LYS A 255 -7.21 -35.25 -29.71
C LYS A 255 -6.82 -34.91 -28.26
N THR A 256 -7.31 -35.81 -27.39
CA THR A 256 -6.57 -36.47 -26.31
C THR A 256 -6.20 -35.66 -25.06
N GLN A 257 -7.10 -35.76 -24.08
CA GLN A 257 -6.78 -36.08 -22.68
C GLN A 257 -5.44 -36.83 -22.55
N GLY A 258 -4.40 -36.16 -22.04
CA GLY A 258 -3.05 -36.70 -21.84
C GLY A 258 -2.59 -36.46 -20.41
N LYS A 259 -2.29 -37.55 -19.70
CA LYS A 259 -1.81 -37.60 -18.32
C LYS A 259 -0.37 -37.04 -18.21
N ASN A 260 -0.22 -35.74 -18.00
CA ASN A 260 1.07 -35.15 -17.61
C ASN A 260 0.89 -34.41 -16.28
N GLY A 261 1.04 -35.13 -15.16
CA GLY A 261 1.10 -34.51 -13.84
C GLY A 261 2.44 -33.78 -13.68
N VAL A 262 2.38 -32.48 -13.39
CA VAL A 262 3.57 -31.68 -13.06
C VAL A 262 4.09 -32.11 -11.70
N LYS A 263 5.37 -32.46 -11.61
CA LYS A 263 6.04 -32.76 -10.33
C LYS A 263 6.66 -31.48 -9.78
N PHE A 264 6.45 -31.24 -8.49
CA PHE A 264 7.15 -30.20 -7.74
C PHE A 264 8.33 -30.83 -7.01
N THR A 265 9.43 -30.09 -6.91
CA THR A 265 10.47 -30.40 -5.92
C THR A 265 10.00 -29.93 -4.54
N GLN A 266 10.56 -30.48 -3.46
CA GLN A 266 10.17 -30.14 -2.09
C GLN A 266 10.27 -28.61 -1.82
N SER A 267 11.34 -27.99 -2.30
CA SER A 267 11.56 -26.55 -2.18
C SER A 267 10.59 -25.71 -3.02
N GLU A 268 10.13 -26.21 -4.17
CA GLU A 268 9.09 -25.55 -4.96
C GLU A 268 7.72 -25.60 -4.27
N MET A 269 7.41 -26.70 -3.59
CA MET A 269 6.16 -26.85 -2.85
C MET A 269 6.11 -25.88 -1.66
N GLU A 270 7.18 -25.81 -0.86
CA GLU A 270 7.29 -24.89 0.27
C GLU A 270 7.17 -23.42 -0.17
N ARG A 271 7.81 -23.07 -1.29
CA ARG A 271 7.73 -21.72 -1.85
C ARG A 271 6.33 -21.40 -2.38
N ALA A 272 5.67 -22.35 -3.02
CA ALA A 272 4.30 -22.18 -3.48
C ALA A 272 3.36 -21.95 -2.28
N LEU A 273 3.46 -22.78 -1.23
CA LEU A 273 2.65 -22.63 -0.02
C LEU A 273 2.94 -21.32 0.73
N ALA A 274 4.19 -20.85 0.74
CA ALA A 274 4.55 -19.56 1.33
C ALA A 274 3.92 -18.35 0.61
N LEU A 275 3.51 -18.50 -0.66
CA LEU A 275 2.85 -17.47 -1.46
C LEU A 275 1.32 -17.63 -1.50
N LYS A 276 0.78 -18.54 -0.69
CA LYS A 276 -0.64 -18.84 -0.64
C LYS A 276 -1.44 -17.70 0.01
N PRO A 277 -2.56 -17.25 -0.59
CA PRO A 277 -3.47 -16.30 0.05
C PRO A 277 -4.12 -16.87 1.33
N HIS A 278 -4.31 -16.01 2.34
CA HIS A 278 -4.99 -16.42 3.58
C HIS A 278 -6.44 -16.83 3.32
N GLY A 279 -6.82 -18.05 3.73
CA GLY A 279 -8.19 -18.58 3.63
C GLY A 279 -8.42 -19.60 2.51
N GLU A 280 -7.46 -19.80 1.59
CA GLU A 280 -7.57 -20.84 0.56
C GLU A 280 -7.18 -22.23 1.10
N ASP A 281 -7.54 -23.33 0.43
CA ASP A 281 -7.11 -24.69 0.79
C ASP A 281 -5.77 -25.04 0.11
N ASP A 282 -4.88 -25.77 0.80
CA ASP A 282 -3.51 -26.08 0.31
C ASP A 282 -3.54 -26.82 -1.03
N LYS A 283 -4.47 -27.77 -1.15
CA LYS A 283 -4.61 -28.60 -2.35
C LYS A 283 -5.15 -27.79 -3.53
N ALA A 284 -6.11 -26.90 -3.29
CA ALA A 284 -6.67 -26.03 -4.32
C ALA A 284 -5.61 -25.05 -4.87
N TRP A 285 -4.83 -24.44 -3.97
CA TRP A 285 -3.75 -23.53 -4.33
C TRP A 285 -2.64 -24.23 -5.13
N LEU A 286 -2.15 -25.39 -4.68
CA LEU A 286 -1.14 -26.15 -5.40
C LEU A 286 -1.63 -26.61 -6.78
N GLN A 287 -2.92 -26.90 -6.94
CA GLN A 287 -3.50 -27.22 -8.24
C GLN A 287 -3.51 -26.01 -9.20
N LYS A 288 -3.78 -24.81 -8.69
CA LYS A 288 -3.69 -23.56 -9.48
C LYS A 288 -2.25 -23.29 -9.92
N VAL A 289 -1.28 -23.42 -9.00
CA VAL A 289 0.15 -23.26 -9.30
C VAL A 289 0.63 -24.31 -10.32
N ALA A 290 0.15 -25.55 -10.23
CA ALA A 290 0.49 -26.60 -11.19
C ALA A 290 0.00 -26.29 -12.61
N ARG A 291 -1.22 -25.75 -12.74
CA ARG A 291 -1.79 -25.33 -14.02
C ARG A 291 -0.98 -24.19 -14.65
N GLU A 292 -0.52 -23.22 -13.86
CA GLU A 292 0.33 -22.15 -14.37
C GLU A 292 1.74 -22.60 -14.71
N LYS A 293 2.36 -23.48 -13.91
CA LYS A 293 3.66 -24.09 -14.27
C LYS A 293 3.58 -24.83 -15.61
N GLN A 294 2.50 -25.59 -15.84
CA GLN A 294 2.26 -26.28 -17.11
C GLN A 294 2.09 -25.30 -18.29
N LYS A 295 1.40 -24.17 -18.07
CA LYS A 295 1.18 -23.14 -19.09
C LYS A 295 2.45 -22.41 -19.47
N ILE A 296 3.36 -22.19 -18.51
CA ILE A 296 4.69 -21.63 -18.77
C ILE A 296 5.57 -22.62 -19.54
N GLU A 297 5.58 -23.91 -19.17
CA GLU A 297 6.32 -24.94 -19.90
C GLU A 297 5.85 -25.08 -21.36
N MET A 298 4.53 -25.04 -21.60
CA MET A 298 3.99 -25.07 -22.97
C MET A 298 4.39 -23.84 -23.81
N ARG A 299 4.59 -22.68 -23.17
CA ARG A 299 5.07 -21.46 -23.85
C ARG A 299 6.57 -21.47 -24.14
N GLN A 300 7.34 -22.27 -23.42
CA GLN A 300 8.80 -22.40 -23.63
C GLN A 300 9.16 -23.52 -24.61
N THR A 301 8.23 -24.43 -24.90
CA THR A 301 8.44 -25.61 -25.75
C THR A 301 7.77 -25.53 -27.12
N GLY A 302 7.02 -24.46 -27.42
CA GLY A 302 6.42 -24.17 -28.73
C GLY A 302 7.08 -22.96 -29.38
#